data_AF-A0A969U0T4-F1
#
_entry.id   AF-A0A969U0T4-F1
#
_cell.length_a   1.000
_cell.length_b   1.000
_cell.length_c   1.000
_cell.angle_alpha   90.00
_cell.angle_beta   90.00
_cell.angle_gamma   90.00
#
_symmetry.space_group_name_H-M   'P 1'
#
loop_
_entity.id
_entity.type
_entity.pdbx_description
1 polymer ?
#
loop_
_entity_poly.entity_id
_entity_poly.type
_entity_poly.pdbx_seq_one_letter_code
_entity_poly.pdbx_strand_id
1 'polypeptide(L)'
;MSARPIRAVLYDYGNVLVGWSPRKLYARLIVKPERLDYFLDKVCPMSWHFLHDQGIPMDVTIPQRQRLFPEFADEIAAWKTHFSEMMTGEITGATQLVEKLHRAGFPQYVLTNMPSEMVTTCFWPF
;
A
#
# COMPACT_ATOMS: atom_id res chain seq x y z
N MET A 1 22.34 -1.22 32.99
CA MET A 1 22.49 -0.11 32.03
C MET A 1 21.13 0.56 31.90
N SER A 2 21.02 1.88 32.11
CA SER A 2 19.75 2.59 31.86
C SER A 2 19.56 2.75 30.34
N ALA A 3 18.35 2.56 29.85
CA ALA A 3 18.05 2.74 28.43
C ALA A 3 18.26 4.20 28.01
N ARG A 4 18.82 4.42 26.81
CA ARG A 4 18.95 5.78 26.27
C ARG A 4 17.54 6.38 26.05
N PRO A 5 17.34 7.68 26.32
CA PRO A 5 16.06 8.32 26.10
C PRO A 5 15.68 8.28 24.61
N ILE A 6 14.42 7.99 24.32
CA ILE A 6 13.85 8.06 22.96
C ILE A 6 13.84 9.52 22.52
N ARG A 7 14.31 9.79 21.29
CA ARG A 7 14.43 11.16 20.75
C ARG A 7 13.42 11.49 19.66
N ALA A 8 12.86 10.48 19.00
CA ALA A 8 11.88 10.63 17.93
C ALA A 8 11.16 9.30 17.72
N VAL A 9 10.02 9.35 17.02
CA VAL A 9 9.28 8.17 16.58
C VAL A 9 9.21 8.18 15.04
N LEU A 10 9.50 7.03 14.44
CA LEU A 10 9.42 6.82 13.01
C LEU A 10 8.33 5.76 12.76
N TYR A 11 7.37 6.10 11.91
CA TYR A 11 6.27 5.21 11.53
C TYR A 11 6.48 4.69 10.12
N ASP A 12 6.25 3.40 9.93
CA ASP A 12 5.82 2.93 8.61
C ASP A 12 4.39 3.43 8.35
N TYR A 13 3.96 3.43 7.09
CA TYR A 13 2.64 3.92 6.70
C TYR A 13 1.65 2.77 6.49
N GLY A 14 1.95 1.86 5.56
CA GLY A 14 1.07 0.76 5.16
C GLY A 14 0.93 -0.27 6.27
N ASN A 15 -0.30 -0.57 6.68
CA ASN A 15 -0.63 -1.48 7.78
C ASN A 15 -0.04 -1.09 9.15
N VAL A 16 0.43 0.16 9.30
CA VAL A 16 0.81 0.76 10.59
C VAL A 16 -0.05 1.96 10.91
N LEU A 17 -0.11 2.95 10.02
CA LEU A 17 -0.99 4.13 10.17
C LEU A 17 -2.31 3.94 9.43
N VAL A 18 -2.25 3.37 8.22
CA VAL A 18 -3.41 3.16 7.34
C VAL A 18 -3.38 1.74 6.81
N GLY A 19 -4.48 1.03 6.89
CA GLY A 19 -4.53 -0.33 6.37
C GLY A 19 -4.51 -0.34 4.83
N TRP A 20 -3.84 -1.33 4.27
CA TRP A 20 -3.69 -1.51 2.83
C TRP A 20 -3.83 -2.99 2.45
N SER A 21 -4.75 -3.27 1.52
CA SER A 21 -5.07 -4.63 1.09
C SER A 21 -5.51 -4.62 -0.39
N PRO A 22 -4.67 -5.11 -1.32
CA PRO A 22 -5.07 -5.33 -2.71
C PRO A 22 -6.33 -6.19 -2.80
N ARG A 23 -6.48 -7.17 -1.89
CA ARG A 23 -7.65 -8.04 -1.82
C ARG A 23 -8.96 -7.26 -1.61
N LYS A 24 -8.95 -6.10 -0.96
CA LYS A 24 -10.15 -5.25 -0.80
C LYS A 24 -10.70 -4.83 -2.17
N LEU A 25 -9.84 -4.33 -3.06
CA LEU A 25 -10.23 -4.00 -4.43
C LEU A 25 -10.65 -5.26 -5.19
N TYR A 26 -9.77 -6.27 -5.22
CA TYR A 26 -9.95 -7.40 -6.14
C TYR A 26 -11.08 -8.36 -5.74
N ALA A 27 -11.50 -8.40 -4.48
CA ALA A 27 -12.71 -9.14 -4.09
C ALA A 27 -13.99 -8.60 -4.74
N ARG A 28 -14.00 -7.32 -5.16
CA ARG A 28 -15.10 -6.71 -5.92
C ARG A 28 -15.02 -7.02 -7.42
N LEU A 29 -13.80 -7.13 -7.96
CA LEU A 29 -13.55 -7.34 -9.39
C LEU A 29 -13.58 -8.83 -9.77
N ILE A 30 -13.13 -9.71 -8.88
CA ILE A 30 -12.98 -11.15 -9.12
C ILE A 30 -13.84 -11.91 -8.09
N VAL A 31 -15.05 -12.30 -8.51
CA VAL A 31 -16.07 -12.90 -7.64
C VAL A 31 -15.66 -14.30 -7.15
N LYS A 32 -14.94 -15.07 -7.97
CA LYS A 32 -14.55 -16.45 -7.64
C LYS A 32 -13.32 -16.44 -6.72
N PRO A 33 -13.40 -16.95 -5.47
CA PRO A 33 -12.30 -16.89 -4.51
C PRO A 33 -11.00 -17.52 -5.02
N GLU A 34 -11.09 -18.67 -5.70
CA GLU A 34 -9.93 -19.37 -6.26
C GLU A 34 -9.25 -18.57 -7.38
N ARG A 35 -10.03 -17.82 -8.17
CA ARG A 35 -9.50 -16.94 -9.22
C ARG A 35 -8.87 -15.69 -8.62
N LEU A 36 -9.43 -15.16 -7.52
CA LEU A 36 -8.87 -14.05 -6.78
C LEU A 36 -7.53 -14.43 -6.12
N ASP A 37 -7.48 -15.60 -5.49
CA ASP A 37 -6.25 -16.14 -4.90
C ASP A 37 -5.18 -16.34 -5.97
N TYR A 38 -5.54 -16.97 -7.10
CA TYR A 38 -4.64 -17.11 -8.25
C TYR A 38 -4.15 -15.75 -8.77
N PHE A 39 -5.04 -14.76 -8.86
CA PHE A 39 -4.67 -13.42 -9.30
C PHE A 39 -3.63 -12.79 -8.36
N LEU A 40 -3.87 -12.78 -7.05
CA LEU A 40 -2.95 -12.16 -6.08
C LEU A 40 -1.67 -12.97 -5.88
N ASP A 41 -1.66 -14.29 -6.12
CA ASP A 41 -0.48 -15.13 -5.92
C ASP A 41 0.39 -15.26 -7.18
N LYS A 42 -0.22 -15.22 -8.36
CA LYS A 42 0.45 -15.53 -9.65
C LYS A 42 0.42 -14.38 -10.64
N VAL A 43 -0.69 -13.65 -10.73
CA VAL A 43 -0.87 -12.60 -11.72
C VAL A 43 -0.32 -11.27 -11.23
N CYS A 44 -0.66 -10.80 -10.03
CA CYS A 44 -0.10 -9.59 -9.41
C CYS A 44 0.40 -9.90 -8.00
N PRO A 45 1.46 -10.73 -7.87
CA PRO A 45 2.08 -11.01 -6.58
C PRO A 45 2.74 -9.76 -5.99
N MET A 46 2.90 -9.73 -4.68
CA MET A 46 3.61 -8.65 -4.00
C MET A 46 5.04 -8.43 -4.50
N SER A 47 5.71 -9.49 -4.99
CA SER A 47 7.03 -9.37 -5.63
C SER A 47 7.01 -8.52 -6.91
N TRP A 48 5.90 -8.51 -7.65
CA TRP A 48 5.71 -7.58 -8.76
C TRP A 48 5.42 -6.16 -8.26
N HIS A 49 4.62 -6.02 -7.19
CA HIS A 49 4.36 -4.72 -6.59
C HIS A 49 5.64 -4.02 -6.09
N PHE A 50 6.58 -4.77 -5.52
CA PHE A 50 7.85 -4.22 -5.01
C PHE A 50 8.72 -3.55 -6.08
N LEU A 51 8.52 -3.87 -7.37
CA LEU A 51 9.18 -3.15 -8.46
C LEU A 51 8.78 -1.67 -8.47
N HIS A 52 7.53 -1.37 -8.12
CA HIS A 52 7.02 -0.01 -8.04
C HIS A 52 7.55 0.74 -6.81
N ASP A 53 7.66 0.05 -5.68
CA ASP A 53 8.31 0.58 -4.47
C ASP A 53 9.79 0.92 -4.72
N GLN A 54 10.43 0.19 -5.63
CA GLN A 54 11.79 0.47 -6.12
C GLN A 54 11.86 1.59 -7.16
N GLY A 55 10.71 2.19 -7.53
CA GLY A 55 10.63 3.30 -8.46
C GLY A 55 10.48 2.92 -9.94
N ILE A 56 10.21 1.65 -10.26
CA ILE A 56 9.88 1.27 -11.64
C ILE A 56 8.45 1.74 -11.96
N PRO A 57 8.24 2.59 -12.99
CA PRO A 57 6.93 3.13 -13.28
C PRO A 57 5.88 2.06 -13.60
N MET A 58 4.65 2.24 -13.12
CA MET A 58 3.54 1.34 -13.41
C MET A 58 3.23 1.27 -14.91
N ASP A 59 3.43 2.38 -15.65
CA ASP A 59 3.27 2.41 -17.11
C ASP A 59 4.29 1.53 -17.86
N VAL A 60 5.36 1.09 -17.17
CA VAL A 60 6.32 0.11 -17.70
C VAL A 60 5.90 -1.31 -17.32
N THR A 61 5.60 -1.57 -16.05
CA THR A 61 5.38 -2.96 -15.60
C THR A 61 3.97 -3.48 -15.95
N ILE A 62 2.95 -2.61 -16.03
CA ILE A 62 1.57 -3.01 -16.36
C ILE A 62 1.49 -3.63 -17.76
N PRO A 63 1.95 -2.97 -18.85
CA PRO A 63 1.89 -3.57 -20.18
C PRO A 63 2.68 -4.89 -20.29
N GLN A 64 3.82 -4.97 -19.60
CA GLN A 64 4.61 -6.21 -19.54
C GLN A 64 3.81 -7.33 -18.87
N ARG A 65 3.13 -7.01 -17.76
CA ARG A 65 2.34 -7.97 -17.01
C ARG A 65 1.09 -8.42 -17.79
N GLN A 66 0.43 -7.49 -18.48
CA GLN A 66 -0.72 -7.78 -19.35
C GLN A 66 -0.33 -8.72 -20.51
N ARG A 67 0.88 -8.60 -21.08
CA ARG A 67 1.35 -9.54 -22.11
C ARG A 67 1.54 -10.96 -21.59
N LEU A 68 1.92 -11.11 -20.31
CA LEU A 68 2.07 -12.42 -19.67
C LEU A 68 0.73 -13.03 -19.27
N PHE A 69 -0.25 -12.19 -18.92
CA PHE A 69 -1.57 -12.58 -18.43
C PHE A 69 -2.68 -11.81 -19.16
N PRO A 70 -2.86 -12.04 -20.48
CA PRO A 70 -3.80 -11.27 -21.28
C PRO A 70 -5.26 -11.44 -20.84
N GLU A 71 -5.60 -12.57 -20.19
CA GLU A 71 -6.94 -12.82 -19.64
C GLU A 71 -7.29 -11.96 -18.42
N PHE A 72 -6.30 -11.29 -17.81
CA PHE A 72 -6.44 -10.43 -16.63
C PHE A 72 -6.08 -8.98 -16.95
N ALA A 73 -6.12 -8.58 -18.21
CA ALA A 73 -5.57 -7.30 -18.64
C ALA A 73 -6.22 -6.10 -17.94
N ASP A 74 -7.55 -6.15 -17.76
CA ASP A 74 -8.32 -5.10 -17.09
C ASP A 74 -8.04 -5.08 -15.58
N GLU A 75 -7.97 -6.26 -14.94
CA GLU A 75 -7.64 -6.38 -13.52
C GLU A 75 -6.22 -5.92 -13.22
N ILE A 76 -5.26 -6.14 -14.13
CA ILE A 76 -3.89 -5.63 -13.99
C ILE A 76 -3.87 -4.10 -14.11
N ALA A 77 -4.58 -3.53 -15.10
CA ALA A 77 -4.70 -2.08 -15.25
C ALA A 77 -5.33 -1.43 -14.01
N ALA A 78 -6.30 -2.13 -13.39
CA ALA A 78 -6.98 -1.68 -12.17
C ALA A 78 -6.03 -1.45 -10.99
N TRP A 79 -4.84 -2.07 -10.98
CA TRP A 79 -3.86 -1.86 -9.93
C TRP A 79 -3.45 -0.38 -9.80
N LYS A 80 -3.28 0.30 -10.95
CA LYS A 80 -2.96 1.73 -11.00
C LYS A 80 -4.22 2.58 -10.85
N THR A 81 -5.26 2.29 -11.62
CA THR A 81 -6.44 3.19 -11.72
C THR A 81 -7.34 3.15 -10.49
N HIS A 82 -7.30 2.06 -9.71
CA HIS A 82 -8.12 1.87 -8.51
C HIS A 82 -7.30 1.66 -7.23
N PHE A 83 -6.04 2.13 -7.21
CA PHE A 83 -5.14 1.94 -6.06
C PHE A 83 -5.74 2.43 -4.73
N SER A 84 -6.46 3.56 -4.74
CA SER A 84 -7.13 4.11 -3.54
C SER A 84 -8.13 3.15 -2.91
N GLU A 85 -8.76 2.27 -3.70
CA GLU A 85 -9.73 1.29 -3.20
C GLU A 85 -9.06 0.14 -2.42
N MET A 86 -7.74 0.00 -2.54
CA MET A 86 -6.95 -0.94 -1.72
C MET A 86 -6.73 -0.40 -0.29
N MET A 87 -6.92 0.90 -0.06
CA MET A 87 -6.79 1.51 1.27
C MET A 87 -8.00 1.13 2.13
N THR A 88 -7.78 0.54 3.31
CA THR A 88 -8.85 0.06 4.19
C THR A 88 -9.25 1.08 5.27
N GLY A 89 -8.61 2.26 5.29
CA GLY A 89 -8.84 3.32 6.26
C GLY A 89 -7.80 3.34 7.38
N GLU A 90 -7.91 4.34 8.25
CA GLU A 90 -6.99 4.57 9.36
C GLU A 90 -6.99 3.41 10.37
N ILE A 91 -5.83 3.13 10.94
CA ILE A 91 -5.69 2.24 12.09
C ILE A 91 -5.88 3.09 13.35
N THR A 92 -7.09 3.04 13.92
CA THR A 92 -7.51 3.92 15.02
C THR A 92 -6.55 3.96 16.21
N GLY A 93 -5.97 2.82 16.60
CA GLY A 93 -5.00 2.78 17.71
C GLY A 93 -3.69 3.51 17.38
N ALA A 94 -3.27 3.49 16.11
CA ALA A 94 -2.06 4.16 15.65
C ALA A 94 -2.26 5.67 15.57
N THR A 95 -3.41 6.14 15.06
CA THR A 95 -3.72 7.57 14.99
C THR A 95 -3.85 8.19 16.38
N GLN A 96 -4.48 7.49 17.33
CA GLN A 96 -4.51 7.90 18.74
C GLN A 96 -3.10 8.00 19.36
N LEU A 97 -2.20 7.09 19.01
CA LEU A 97 -0.82 7.11 19.49
C LEU A 97 -0.04 8.29 18.91
N VAL A 98 -0.20 8.58 17.62
CA VAL A 98 0.39 9.74 16.94
C VAL A 98 -0.03 11.03 17.63
N GLU A 99 -1.32 11.20 17.90
CA GLU A 99 -1.84 12.37 18.62
C GLU A 99 -1.25 12.49 20.04
N LYS A 100 -1.21 11.38 20.78
CA LYS A 100 -0.69 11.36 22.15
C LYS A 100 0.79 11.77 22.18
N LEU A 101 1.60 11.23 21.27
CA LEU A 101 3.02 11.54 21.19
C LEU A 101 3.28 12.96 20.67
N HIS A 102 2.40 13.46 19.80
CA HIS A 102 2.43 14.85 19.34
C HIS A 102 2.21 15.81 20.53
N ARG A 103 1.17 15.57 21.33
CA ARG A 103 0.88 16.37 22.54
C ARG A 103 2.00 16.28 23.59
N ALA A 104 2.73 15.17 23.63
CA ALA A 104 3.89 14.98 24.50
C ALA A 104 5.19 15.60 23.96
N GLY A 105 5.16 16.24 22.79
CA GLY A 105 6.32 16.95 22.21
C GLY A 105 7.37 16.05 21.57
N PHE A 106 7.03 14.79 21.25
CA PHE A 106 7.96 13.92 20.52
C PHE A 106 8.01 14.31 19.03
N PRO A 107 9.20 14.49 18.44
CA PRO A 107 9.37 14.54 16.99
C PRO A 107 8.88 13.24 16.35
N GLN A 108 8.10 13.36 15.28
CA GLN A 108 7.47 12.23 14.59
C GLN A 108 7.69 12.34 13.09
N TYR A 109 7.96 11.20 12.45
CA TYR A 109 8.27 11.10 11.03
C TYR A 109 7.62 9.85 10.43
N VAL A 110 7.38 9.86 9.12
CA VAL A 110 6.95 8.68 8.35
C VAL A 110 8.07 8.27 7.40
N LEU A 111 8.36 6.97 7.34
CA LEU A 111 9.23 6.36 6.34
C LEU A 111 8.53 5.13 5.78
N THR A 112 8.14 5.19 4.51
CA THR A 112 7.40 4.12 3.83
C THR A 112 8.02 3.83 2.48
N ASN A 113 8.02 2.56 2.09
CA ASN A 113 8.14 2.19 0.70
C ASN A 113 6.82 2.50 0.01
N MET A 114 6.86 3.15 -1.15
CA MET A 114 5.66 3.55 -1.87
C MET A 114 6.01 3.86 -3.34
N PRO A 115 5.14 3.50 -4.30
CA PRO A 115 5.27 3.99 -5.66
C PRO A 115 5.12 5.50 -5.69
N SER A 116 6.05 6.22 -6.31
CA SER A 116 6.00 7.69 -6.40
C SER A 116 4.70 8.20 -7.02
N GLU A 117 4.12 7.41 -7.92
CA GLU A 117 2.83 7.69 -8.59
C GLU A 117 1.63 7.71 -7.63
N MET A 118 1.74 7.11 -6.43
CA MET A 118 0.63 6.95 -5.47
C MET A 118 0.74 7.85 -4.24
N VAL A 119 1.80 8.67 -4.13
CA VAL A 119 2.02 9.53 -2.95
C VAL A 119 0.81 10.43 -2.69
N THR A 120 0.29 11.12 -3.71
CA THR A 120 -0.90 11.96 -3.56
C THR A 120 -2.13 11.14 -3.15
N THR A 121 -2.30 9.95 -3.72
CA THR A 121 -3.42 9.06 -3.39
C THR A 121 -3.40 8.58 -1.95
N CYS A 122 -2.21 8.32 -1.39
CA CYS A 122 -2.07 7.87 -0.01
C CYS A 122 -2.14 9.02 1.01
N PHE A 123 -1.63 10.21 0.67
CA PHE A 123 -1.50 11.30 1.63
C PHE A 123 -2.55 12.42 1.48
N TRP A 124 -3.51 12.35 0.56
CA TRP A 124 -4.52 13.42 0.34
C TRP A 124 -5.98 12.87 0.34
N PRO A 125 -6.98 13.56 0.93
CA PRO A 125 -6.98 14.94 1.41
C PRO A 125 -6.91 15.04 2.94
N PHE A 126 -5.90 14.42 3.56
CA PHE A 126 -5.60 14.66 4.97
C PHE A 126 -4.67 15.86 5.11
#